data_AF-A0A1V2P1X0-F1
#
_entry.id   AF-A0A1V2P1X0-F1
#
_cell.length_a   1.000
_cell.length_b   1.000
_cell.length_c   1.000
_cell.angle_alpha   90.00
_cell.angle_beta   90.00
_cell.angle_gamma   90.00
#
_symmetry.space_group_name_H-M   'P 1'
#
loop_
_entity.id
_entity.type
_entity.pdbx_description
1 polymer ?
#
loop_
_entity_poly.entity_id
_entity_poly.type
_entity_poly.pdbx_seq_one_letter_code
_entity_poly.pdbx_strand_id
1 'polypeptide(L)'
;MSTPDESSFLRDAESMYGPETLHELEHEVRLDLDMIAASEPERVVPVSEWLVDPTEVERDEVALRSLLGAVEAMEGELPRPDDV
;
A
#
# COMPACT_ATOMS: atom_id res chain seq x y z
N MET A 1 3.36 24.70 -35.76
CA MET A 1 3.06 23.56 -34.86
C MET A 1 3.81 23.85 -33.57
N SER A 2 3.11 24.38 -32.55
CA SER A 2 3.70 24.53 -31.22
C SER A 2 3.75 23.17 -30.56
N THR A 3 4.92 22.79 -30.05
CA THR A 3 5.06 21.69 -29.11
C THR A 3 4.19 21.99 -27.88
N PRO A 4 3.40 21.03 -27.37
CA PRO A 4 2.73 21.22 -26.09
C PRO A 4 3.78 21.46 -25.01
N ASP A 5 3.48 22.39 -24.12
CA ASP A 5 4.33 22.78 -23.00
C ASP A 5 4.46 21.60 -22.02
N GLU A 6 5.69 21.09 -21.84
CA GLU A 6 5.99 19.94 -20.99
C GLU A 6 5.56 20.15 -19.52
N SER A 7 5.40 21.41 -19.10
CA SER A 7 4.95 21.77 -17.75
C SER A 7 3.46 21.47 -17.51
N SER A 8 2.65 21.34 -18.58
CA SER A 8 1.24 20.93 -18.43
C SER A 8 1.13 19.44 -18.11
N PHE A 9 2.03 18.61 -18.63
CA PHE A 9 2.00 17.16 -18.44
C PHE A 9 2.37 16.74 -17.01
N LEU A 10 3.26 17.49 -16.36
CA LEU A 10 3.68 17.24 -14.98
C LEU A 10 2.58 17.61 -13.97
N ARG A 11 1.76 18.61 -14.26
CA ARG A 11 0.65 19.05 -13.39
C ARG A 11 -0.50 18.06 -13.32
N ASP A 12 -0.74 17.31 -14.41
CA ASP A 12 -1.73 16.24 -14.44
C ASP A 12 -1.23 14.96 -13.75
N ALA A 13 0.08 14.68 -13.77
CA ALA A 13 0.68 13.52 -13.11
C ALA A 13 0.72 13.66 -11.57
N GLU A 14 0.96 14.87 -11.05
CA GLU A 14 0.82 15.16 -9.61
C GLU A 14 -0.63 15.03 -9.12
N SER A 15 -1.62 15.21 -10.01
CA SER A 15 -3.04 15.02 -9.69
C SER A 15 -3.50 13.56 -9.78
N MET A 16 -2.79 12.70 -10.52
CA MET A 16 -3.18 11.30 -10.74
C MET A 16 -2.80 10.38 -9.56
N TYR A 17 -1.84 10.82 -8.73
CA TYR A 17 -1.44 10.17 -7.48
C TYR A 17 -1.76 11.07 -6.26
N GLY A 18 -2.97 11.64 -6.27
CA GLY A 18 -3.43 12.53 -5.21
C GLY A 18 -3.66 11.81 -3.87
N PRO A 19 -3.98 12.56 -2.78
CA PRO A 19 -4.16 11.99 -1.44
C PRO A 19 -5.22 10.89 -1.36
N GLU A 20 -6.23 10.91 -2.25
CA GLU A 20 -7.22 9.84 -2.37
C GLU A 20 -6.59 8.47 -2.68
N THR A 21 -5.53 8.44 -3.49
CA THR A 21 -4.82 7.20 -3.83
C THR A 21 -4.00 6.64 -2.67
N LEU A 22 -3.55 7.49 -1.75
CA LEU A 22 -2.85 7.06 -0.53
C LEU A 22 -3.84 6.48 0.47
N HIS A 23 -5.02 7.09 0.59
CA HIS A 23 -6.08 6.60 1.47
C HIS A 23 -6.62 5.23 1.02
N GLU A 24 -6.82 5.06 -0.28
CA GLU A 24 -7.21 3.78 -0.88
C GLU A 24 -6.12 2.72 -0.64
N LEU A 25 -4.85 3.06 -0.85
CA LEU A 25 -3.72 2.16 -0.59
C LEU A 25 -3.60 1.78 0.90
N GLU A 26 -3.78 2.72 1.82
CA GLU A 26 -3.82 2.47 3.27
C GLU A 26 -4.90 1.43 3.61
N HIS A 27 -6.09 1.59 3.04
CA HIS A 27 -7.20 0.68 3.25
C HIS A 27 -6.91 -0.72 2.71
N GLU A 28 -6.36 -0.84 1.50
CA GLU A 28 -5.96 -2.12 0.91
C GLU A 28 -4.88 -2.83 1.74
N VAL A 29 -3.83 -2.11 2.15
CA VAL A 29 -2.75 -2.70 2.96
C VAL A 29 -3.27 -3.20 4.32
N ARG A 30 -4.24 -2.50 4.93
CA ARG A 30 -4.88 -2.97 6.16
C ARG A 30 -5.71 -4.24 5.95
N LEU A 31 -6.45 -4.33 4.84
CA LEU A 31 -7.19 -5.55 4.50
C LEU A 31 -6.27 -6.76 4.32
N ASP A 32 -5.13 -6.57 3.65
CA ASP A 32 -4.16 -7.65 3.46
C ASP A 32 -3.54 -8.10 4.80
N LEU A 33 -3.23 -7.16 5.70
CA LEU A 33 -2.75 -7.49 7.04
C LEU A 33 -3.80 -8.25 7.86
N ASP A 34 -5.07 -7.86 7.77
CA ASP A 34 -6.17 -8.57 8.43
C ASP A 34 -6.34 -10.00 7.88
N MET A 35 -6.19 -10.18 6.57
CA MET A 35 -6.23 -11.50 5.93
C MET A 35 -5.07 -12.39 6.39
N ILE A 36 -3.85 -11.84 6.48
CA ILE A 36 -2.68 -12.57 6.99
C ILE A 36 -2.91 -12.97 8.46
N ALA A 37 -3.40 -12.05 9.29
CA ALA A 37 -3.70 -12.33 10.70
C ALA A 37 -4.78 -13.41 10.86
N ALA A 38 -5.78 -13.43 9.98
CA ALA A 38 -6.81 -14.47 9.95
C ALA A 38 -6.30 -15.82 9.43
N SER A 39 -5.16 -15.83 8.73
CA SER A 39 -4.57 -17.03 8.13
C SER A 39 -3.67 -17.84 9.09
N GLU A 40 -3.59 -17.48 10.38
CA GLU A 40 -2.80 -18.24 11.36
C GLU A 40 -3.15 -19.74 11.28
N PRO A 41 -2.15 -20.62 11.03
CA PRO A 41 -2.43 -22.03 10.84
C PRO A 41 -2.90 -22.63 12.17
N GLU A 42 -4.17 -23.03 12.25
CA GLU A 42 -4.75 -23.75 13.41
C GLU A 42 -3.95 -25.02 13.77
N ARG A 43 -3.11 -25.53 12.86
CA ARG A 43 -2.25 -26.71 13.05
C ARG A 43 -0.96 -26.57 12.22
N VAL A 44 0.17 -26.90 12.84
CA VAL A 44 1.45 -27.05 12.12
C VAL A 44 1.34 -28.27 11.21
N VAL A 45 1.11 -28.03 9.91
CA VAL A 45 1.07 -29.06 8.87
C VAL A 45 2.48 -29.41 8.40
N PRO A 46 2.73 -30.64 7.92
CA PRO A 46 4.00 -31.00 7.30
C PRO A 46 4.35 -30.10 6.12
N VAL A 47 5.64 -29.85 5.87
CA VAL A 47 6.11 -29.01 4.75
C VAL A 47 5.57 -29.46 3.39
N SER A 48 5.36 -30.77 3.20
CA SER A 48 4.77 -31.33 1.98
C SER A 48 3.30 -30.94 1.75
N GLU A 49 2.62 -30.44 2.78
CA GLU A 49 1.21 -30.04 2.77
C GLU A 49 1.05 -28.51 2.86
N TRP A 50 2.16 -27.77 2.85
CA TRP A 50 2.12 -26.30 2.83
C TRP A 50 1.56 -25.83 1.49
N LEU A 51 0.44 -25.10 1.55
CA LEU A 51 -0.07 -24.35 0.39
C LEU A 51 0.73 -23.07 0.15
N VAL A 52 1.26 -22.48 1.22
CA VAL A 52 2.10 -21.27 1.22
C VAL A 52 3.23 -21.48 2.24
N ASP A 53 4.44 -21.02 1.93
CA ASP A 53 5.55 -21.05 2.89
C ASP A 53 5.29 -20.02 4.00
N PRO A 54 5.21 -20.41 5.29
CA PRO A 54 5.05 -19.48 6.40
C PRO A 54 6.10 -18.36 6.42
N THR A 55 7.31 -18.65 5.95
CA THR A 55 8.40 -17.66 5.86
C THR A 55 8.13 -16.60 4.79
N GLU A 56 7.39 -16.94 3.73
CA GLU A 56 6.96 -15.97 2.73
C GLU A 56 5.86 -15.09 3.30
N VAL A 57 4.87 -15.67 4.01
CA VAL A 57 3.81 -14.92 4.69
C VAL A 57 4.39 -13.92 5.70
N GLU A 58 5.35 -14.34 6.54
CA GLU A 58 6.04 -13.45 7.48
C GLU A 58 6.76 -12.29 6.78
N ARG A 59 7.41 -12.55 5.62
CA ARG A 59 8.10 -11.50 4.86
C ARG A 59 7.12 -10.51 4.26
N ASP A 60 6.02 -10.99 3.70
CA ASP A 60 4.97 -10.15 3.13
C ASP A 60 4.33 -9.28 4.21
N GLU A 61 4.06 -9.85 5.39
CA GLU A 61 3.52 -9.10 6.53
C GLU A 61 4.47 -7.98 6.99
N VAL A 62 5.78 -8.25 7.06
CA VAL A 62 6.80 -7.22 7.37
C VAL A 62 6.83 -6.14 6.31
N ALA A 63 6.77 -6.50 5.03
CA ALA A 63 6.76 -5.55 3.92
C ALA A 63 5.50 -4.66 3.95
N LEU A 64 4.33 -5.25 4.17
CA LEU A 64 3.05 -4.53 4.27
C LEU A 64 3.03 -3.56 5.45
N ARG A 65 3.53 -3.96 6.62
CA ARG A 65 3.66 -3.04 7.78
C ARG A 65 4.60 -1.87 7.49
N SER A 66 5.71 -2.14 6.79
CA SER A 66 6.63 -1.08 6.37
C SER A 66 5.97 -0.13 5.36
N LEU A 67 5.18 -0.66 4.43
CA LEU A 67 4.44 0.14 3.44
C LEU A 67 3.36 0.99 4.13
N LEU A 68 2.58 0.41 5.05
CA LEU A 68 1.58 1.14 5.82
C LEU A 68 2.21 2.34 6.55
N GLY A 69 3.33 2.13 7.23
CA GLY A 69 4.03 3.23 7.91
C GLY A 69 4.56 4.30 6.94
N ALA A 70 4.93 3.93 5.71
CA ALA A 70 5.33 4.90 4.69
C ALA A 70 4.13 5.71 4.16
N VAL A 71 2.99 5.05 3.92
CA VAL A 71 1.75 5.70 3.49
C VAL A 71 1.24 6.66 4.56
N GLU A 72 1.15 6.23 5.82
CA GLU A 72 0.73 7.06 6.95
C GLU A 72 1.65 8.28 7.14
N ALA A 73 2.96 8.13 6.92
CA ALA A 73 3.91 9.24 6.98
C ALA A 73 3.68 10.25 5.85
N MET A 74 3.43 9.77 4.62
CA MET A 74 3.16 10.63 3.47
C MET A 74 1.82 11.38 3.61
N GLU A 75 0.77 10.73 4.12
CA GLU A 75 -0.50 11.39 4.40
C GLU A 75 -0.38 12.49 5.47
N GLY A 76 0.46 12.27 6.50
CA GLY A 76 0.72 13.26 7.54
C GLY A 76 1.49 14.49 7.05
N GLU A 77 2.23 14.38 5.93
CA GLU A 77 2.99 15.46 5.31
C GLU A 77 2.19 16.24 4.25
N LEU A 78 1.08 15.69 3.76
CA LEU A 78 0.22 16.34 2.77
C LEU A 78 -0.77 17.31 3.43
N PRO A 79 -1.01 18.50 2.86
CA PRO A 79 -2.09 19.38 3.30
C PRO A 79 -3.41 18.64 3.19
N ARG A 80 -4.24 18.66 4.24
CA ARG A 80 -5.59 18.11 4.16
C ARG A 80 -6.33 18.85 3.04
N PRO A 81 -7.07 18.16 2.16
CA PRO A 81 -7.78 18.82 1.06
C PRO A 81 -8.78 19.91 1.51
N ASP A 82 -9.14 19.93 2.79
CA ASP A 82 -10.00 20.96 3.40
C ASP A 82 -9.25 22.23 3.87
N ASP A 83 -7.92 22.26 3.82
CA ASP A 83 -7.07 23.37 4.31
C ASP A 83 -6.61 24.35 3.20
N VAL A 84 -7.11 24.23 1.96
CA VAL A 84 -6.77 25.07 0.78
C VAL A 84 -7.94 25.82 0.15
#